data_AF-A0A167MFB9-F1
#
_entry.id   AF-A0A167MFB9-F1
#
_cell.length_a   1.000
_cell.length_b   1.000
_cell.length_c   1.000
_cell.angle_alpha   90.00
_cell.angle_beta   90.00
_cell.angle_gamma   90.00
#
_symmetry.space_group_name_H-M   'P 1'
#
loop_
_entity.id
_entity.type
_entity.pdbx_description
1 polymer ?
#
loop_
_entity_poly.entity_id
_entity_poly.type
_entity_poly.pdbx_seq_one_letter_code
_entity_poly.pdbx_strand_id
1 'polypeptide(L)'
;MIALEHCINTKKEKITKKIKTEKEQKKQKISSAKEQKVIKNIINLESPCNPTLLTNLTIAPKHISIIFSSEADGNCGYRAIAIEVYQDQEEWSKVKDKMLETFLNYQNNYYHRRIEHGNMPASNNPLICSLQDKHSPLPQQHWFGTIDHPQLVADTFSRAVTVYWNTPIETGDCLFVPFATLPEKVEPIIIILDINHFLLAKRKNTQNFCWPKINPFHKRIIQKHGLEDYSLMY
;
A
#
# COMPACT_ATOMS: atom_id res chain seq x y z
N MET A 1 36.60 62.48 -13.75
CA MET A 1 35.37 61.69 -13.95
C MET A 1 35.55 60.17 -13.78
N ILE A 2 36.71 59.67 -13.30
CA ILE A 2 37.02 58.21 -13.26
C ILE A 2 36.69 57.55 -11.92
N ALA A 3 36.71 58.30 -10.81
CA ALA A 3 36.48 57.75 -9.47
C ALA A 3 35.01 57.36 -9.19
N LEU A 4 34.05 57.97 -9.91
CA LEU A 4 32.62 57.70 -9.71
C LEU A 4 32.20 56.37 -10.38
N GLU A 5 32.73 56.07 -11.56
CA GLU A 5 32.42 54.84 -12.31
C GLU A 5 32.94 53.59 -11.60
N HIS A 6 34.12 53.67 -10.97
CA HIS A 6 34.71 52.56 -10.22
C HIS A 6 33.90 52.20 -8.96
N CYS A 7 33.29 53.21 -8.31
CA CYS A 7 32.43 53.04 -7.14
C CYS A 7 31.07 52.40 -7.48
N ILE A 8 30.55 52.65 -8.69
CA ILE A 8 29.29 52.07 -9.17
C ILE A 8 29.48 50.59 -9.57
N ASN A 9 30.58 50.26 -10.25
CA ASN A 9 30.85 48.88 -10.67
C ASN A 9 31.12 47.95 -9.48
N THR A 10 31.85 48.41 -8.47
CA THR A 10 32.08 47.62 -7.24
C THR A 10 30.79 47.38 -6.43
N LYS A 11 29.85 48.32 -6.42
CA LYS A 11 28.52 48.12 -5.82
C LYS A 11 27.68 47.10 -6.59
N LYS A 12 27.66 47.16 -7.93
CA LYS A 12 26.94 46.19 -8.77
C LYS A 12 27.48 44.76 -8.62
N GLU A 13 28.81 44.59 -8.56
CA GLU A 13 29.41 43.27 -8.34
C GLU A 13 29.09 42.69 -6.96
N LYS A 14 29.10 43.52 -5.90
CA LYS A 14 28.72 43.08 -4.54
C LYS A 14 27.26 42.64 -4.47
N ILE A 15 26.34 43.37 -5.13
CA ILE A 15 24.92 43.02 -5.20
C ILE A 15 24.73 41.71 -5.98
N THR A 16 25.43 41.55 -7.11
CA THR A 16 25.32 40.35 -7.94
C THR A 16 25.87 39.10 -7.24
N LYS A 17 26.99 39.24 -6.51
CA LYS A 17 27.52 38.17 -5.65
C LYS A 17 26.54 37.80 -4.55
N LYS A 18 25.98 38.79 -3.83
CA LYS A 18 24.99 38.55 -2.75
C LYS A 18 23.73 37.82 -3.24
N ILE A 19 23.20 38.19 -4.41
CA ILE A 19 22.02 37.52 -5.01
C ILE A 19 22.35 36.07 -5.43
N LYS A 20 23.55 35.80 -5.95
CA LYS A 20 23.98 34.43 -6.27
C LYS A 20 24.09 33.56 -5.02
N THR A 21 24.68 34.09 -3.94
CA THR A 21 24.83 33.37 -2.67
C THR A 21 23.47 33.10 -2.01
N GLU A 22 22.53 34.04 -2.06
CA GLU A 22 21.17 33.85 -1.54
C GLU A 22 20.37 32.82 -2.36
N LYS A 23 20.53 32.79 -3.70
CA LYS A 23 19.90 31.77 -4.55
C LYS A 23 20.47 30.38 -4.31
N GLU A 24 21.78 30.24 -4.13
CA GLU A 24 22.42 28.96 -3.82
C GLU A 24 22.05 28.46 -2.42
N GLN A 25 22.02 29.34 -1.42
CA GLN A 25 21.54 29.00 -0.07
C GLN A 25 20.05 28.60 -0.06
N LYS A 26 19.22 29.26 -0.87
CA LYS A 26 17.80 28.90 -1.01
C LYS A 26 17.64 27.56 -1.74
N LYS A 27 18.47 27.27 -2.75
CA LYS A 27 18.48 25.98 -3.47
C LYS A 27 18.99 24.84 -2.60
N GLN A 28 20.04 25.05 -1.80
CA GLN A 28 20.53 24.09 -0.80
C GLN A 28 19.50 23.84 0.31
N LYS A 29 18.84 24.88 0.86
CA LYS A 29 17.76 24.70 1.84
C LYS A 29 16.56 23.93 1.28
N ILE A 30 16.19 24.17 0.02
CA ILE A 30 15.11 23.42 -0.64
C ILE A 30 15.52 21.95 -0.89
N SER A 31 16.78 21.71 -1.25
CA SER A 31 17.35 20.36 -1.39
C SER A 31 17.37 19.62 -0.07
N SER A 32 17.87 20.25 1.01
CA SER A 32 17.94 19.62 2.33
C SER A 32 16.56 19.42 2.95
N ALA A 33 15.58 20.30 2.69
CA ALA A 33 14.21 20.11 3.15
C ALA A 33 13.49 18.98 2.40
N LYS A 34 13.77 18.79 1.09
CA LYS A 34 13.28 17.63 0.32
C LYS A 34 13.94 16.34 0.78
N GLU A 35 15.25 16.33 0.99
CA GLU A 35 15.97 15.18 1.54
C GLU A 35 15.52 14.85 2.96
N GLN A 36 15.32 15.84 3.84
CA GLN A 36 14.78 15.61 5.19
C GLN A 36 13.33 15.12 5.17
N LYS A 37 12.52 15.51 4.18
CA LYS A 37 11.16 15.00 4.00
C LYS A 37 11.18 13.55 3.48
N VAL A 38 12.08 13.22 2.55
CA VAL A 38 12.31 11.84 2.08
C VAL A 38 12.87 10.98 3.20
N ILE A 39 13.80 11.49 4.01
CA ILE A 39 14.38 10.79 5.17
C ILE A 39 13.33 10.62 6.28
N LYS A 40 12.47 11.62 6.56
CA LYS A 40 11.32 11.44 7.46
C LYS A 40 10.34 10.38 6.95
N ASN A 41 10.06 10.34 5.65
CA ASN A 41 9.22 9.30 5.05
C ASN A 41 9.88 7.91 5.14
N ILE A 42 11.20 7.82 5.18
CA ILE A 42 11.93 6.56 5.38
C ILE A 42 11.98 6.16 6.87
N ILE A 43 12.00 7.12 7.80
CA ILE A 43 11.98 6.86 9.25
C ILE A 43 10.61 6.38 9.74
N ASN A 44 9.51 6.74 9.05
CA ASN A 44 8.16 6.24 9.34
C ASN A 44 7.85 4.88 8.68
N LEU A 45 8.75 4.35 7.85
CA LEU A 45 8.71 2.96 7.42
C LEU A 45 9.49 2.15 8.47
N GLU A 46 8.78 1.34 9.25
CA GLU A 46 9.38 0.49 10.29
C GLU A 46 10.46 -0.46 9.73
N SER A 47 11.26 -1.00 10.65
CA SER A 47 12.43 -1.82 10.37
C SER A 47 12.15 -2.91 9.32
N PRO A 48 12.98 -2.98 8.26
CA PRO A 48 12.93 -4.07 7.31
C PRO A 48 13.02 -5.42 8.04
N CYS A 49 12.03 -6.30 7.83
CA CYS A 49 12.10 -7.66 8.31
C CYS A 49 13.08 -8.46 7.43
N ASN A 50 13.85 -9.36 8.03
CA ASN A 50 14.74 -10.24 7.28
C ASN A 50 13.91 -11.24 6.46
N PRO A 51 13.93 -11.19 5.11
CA PRO A 51 13.13 -12.07 4.27
C PRO A 51 13.47 -13.56 4.45
N THR A 52 14.66 -13.90 4.95
CA THR A 52 15.06 -15.29 5.20
C THR A 52 14.25 -15.96 6.31
N LEU A 53 13.50 -15.20 7.11
CA LEU A 53 12.60 -15.73 8.13
C LEU A 53 11.31 -16.32 7.53
N LEU A 54 10.96 -15.93 6.30
CA LEU A 54 9.78 -16.41 5.60
C LEU A 54 10.18 -17.55 4.65
N THR A 55 10.08 -18.78 5.15
CA THR A 55 10.65 -19.97 4.50
C THR A 55 9.67 -20.71 3.62
N ASN A 56 8.36 -20.48 3.78
CA ASN A 56 7.33 -21.24 3.08
C ASN A 56 6.63 -20.45 1.97
N LEU A 57 7.12 -19.26 1.63
CA LEU A 57 6.53 -18.45 0.58
C LEU A 57 6.79 -19.07 -0.80
N THR A 58 5.76 -19.10 -1.63
CA THR A 58 5.89 -19.48 -3.05
C THR A 58 6.57 -18.40 -3.86
N ILE A 59 6.46 -17.13 -3.47
CA ILE A 59 7.25 -16.03 -4.01
C ILE A 59 8.71 -16.20 -3.59
N ALA A 60 9.57 -16.50 -4.57
CA ALA A 60 10.98 -16.73 -4.28
C ALA A 60 11.65 -15.48 -3.69
N PRO A 61 12.56 -15.60 -2.70
CA PRO A 61 13.23 -14.46 -2.06
C PRO A 61 13.93 -13.50 -3.02
N LYS A 62 14.39 -14.00 -4.19
CA LYS A 62 14.98 -13.17 -5.26
C LYS A 62 14.02 -12.13 -5.84
N HIS A 63 12.71 -12.32 -5.67
CA HIS A 63 11.67 -11.39 -6.11
C HIS A 63 11.27 -10.41 -5.02
N ILE A 64 11.66 -10.57 -3.76
CA ILE A 64 11.33 -9.63 -2.68
C ILE A 64 12.47 -8.63 -2.50
N SER A 65 12.14 -7.34 -2.45
CA SER A 65 13.10 -6.25 -2.18
C SER A 65 13.15 -5.90 -0.71
N ILE A 66 11.98 -5.70 -0.10
CA ILE A 66 11.84 -5.31 1.30
C ILE A 66 10.54 -5.87 1.86
N ILE A 67 10.53 -6.19 3.15
CA ILE A 67 9.35 -6.55 3.92
C ILE A 67 9.24 -5.56 5.07
N PHE A 68 8.08 -4.97 5.22
CA PHE A 68 7.72 -4.13 6.36
C PHE A 68 6.83 -4.95 7.30
N SER A 69 7.24 -4.99 8.56
CA SER A 69 6.39 -5.44 9.66
C SER A 69 5.87 -4.20 10.34
N SER A 70 4.56 -4.02 10.38
CA SER A 70 3.91 -2.97 11.19
C SER A 70 3.79 -3.41 12.65
N GLU A 71 3.29 -2.51 13.51
CA GLU A 71 2.89 -2.86 14.88
C GLU A 71 1.93 -4.07 14.93
N ALA A 72 2.17 -4.96 15.89
CA ALA A 72 1.43 -6.21 16.10
C ALA A 72 0.29 -6.03 17.12
N ASP A 73 -0.58 -5.05 16.86
CA ASP A 73 -1.69 -4.65 17.74
C ASP A 73 -3.07 -5.16 17.28
N GLY A 74 -3.09 -6.10 16.33
CA GLY A 74 -4.31 -6.57 15.66
C GLY A 74 -4.78 -5.70 14.49
N ASN A 75 -4.19 -4.51 14.29
CA ASN A 75 -4.41 -3.67 13.10
C ASN A 75 -3.39 -3.91 11.98
N CYS A 76 -2.47 -4.88 12.12
CA CYS A 76 -1.33 -5.08 11.23
C CYS A 76 -1.70 -5.17 9.73
N GLY A 77 -2.81 -5.82 9.38
CA GLY A 77 -3.27 -5.85 7.98
C GLY A 77 -3.67 -4.47 7.47
N TYR A 78 -4.39 -3.67 8.26
CA TYR A 78 -4.75 -2.29 7.90
C TYR A 78 -3.53 -1.36 7.85
N ARG A 79 -2.61 -1.52 8.81
CA ARG A 79 -1.35 -0.78 8.88
C ARG A 79 -0.45 -1.10 7.67
N ALA A 80 -0.36 -2.35 7.24
CA ALA A 80 0.35 -2.74 6.03
C ALA A 80 -0.19 -2.02 4.78
N ILE A 81 -1.53 -1.91 4.65
CA ILE A 81 -2.15 -1.14 3.56
C ILE A 81 -1.88 0.36 3.71
N ALA A 82 -1.88 0.90 4.92
CA ALA A 82 -1.59 2.31 5.17
C ALA A 82 -0.15 2.68 4.80
N ILE A 83 0.82 1.81 5.11
CA ILE A 83 2.21 1.96 4.63
C ILE A 83 2.24 2.01 3.10
N GLU A 84 1.53 1.12 2.42
CA GLU A 84 1.54 1.07 0.95
C GLU A 84 0.94 2.33 0.31
N VAL A 85 -0.22 2.76 0.81
CA VAL A 85 -1.05 3.79 0.16
C VAL A 85 -0.68 5.19 0.64
N TYR A 86 -0.32 5.34 1.91
CA TYR A 86 -0.07 6.63 2.56
C TYR A 86 1.38 6.82 3.02
N GLN A 87 2.23 5.79 2.94
CA GLN A 87 3.61 5.82 3.45
C GLN A 87 3.67 6.11 4.96
N ASP A 88 2.61 5.74 5.68
CA ASP A 88 2.47 5.95 7.11
C ASP A 88 1.51 4.90 7.68
N GLN A 89 2.00 4.08 8.61
CA GLN A 89 1.16 3.05 9.23
C GLN A 89 0.06 3.65 10.11
N GLU A 90 0.26 4.85 10.67
CA GLU A 90 -0.69 5.50 11.58
C GLU A 90 -1.98 5.94 10.86
N GLU A 91 -1.96 5.97 9.52
CA GLU A 91 -3.14 6.22 8.69
C GLU A 91 -4.05 4.98 8.51
N TRP A 92 -3.84 3.91 9.29
CA TRP A 92 -4.63 2.67 9.23
C TRP A 92 -6.13 2.89 9.47
N SER A 93 -6.49 3.85 10.34
CA SER A 93 -7.89 4.17 10.64
C SER A 93 -8.63 4.68 9.40
N LYS A 94 -7.94 5.50 8.59
CA LYS A 94 -8.42 6.04 7.30
C LYS A 94 -8.51 4.97 6.22
N VAL A 95 -7.63 3.96 6.22
CA VAL A 95 -7.80 2.77 5.37
C VAL A 95 -9.15 2.12 5.67
N LYS A 96 -9.44 1.87 6.95
CA LYS A 96 -10.70 1.27 7.39
C LYS A 96 -11.92 2.12 7.01
N ASP A 97 -11.83 3.45 7.10
CA ASP A 97 -12.92 4.36 6.70
C ASP A 97 -13.23 4.26 5.20
N LYS A 98 -12.21 4.29 4.35
CA LYS A 98 -12.40 4.13 2.91
C LYS A 98 -12.91 2.75 2.52
N MET A 99 -12.43 1.71 3.20
CA MET A 99 -12.93 0.34 3.03
C MET A 99 -14.42 0.27 3.42
N LEU A 100 -14.81 0.88 4.54
CA LEU A 100 -16.21 0.91 4.97
C LEU A 100 -17.11 1.64 3.96
N GLU A 101 -16.68 2.80 3.48
CA GLU A 101 -17.39 3.55 2.44
C GLU A 101 -17.59 2.69 1.18
N THR A 102 -16.51 2.04 0.72
CA THR A 102 -16.54 1.14 -0.44
C THR A 102 -17.51 -0.03 -0.21
N PHE A 103 -17.45 -0.65 0.97
CA PHE A 103 -18.32 -1.75 1.35
C PHE A 103 -19.79 -1.34 1.26
N LEU A 104 -20.16 -0.23 1.88
CA LEU A 104 -21.53 0.27 1.92
C LEU A 104 -22.05 0.63 0.53
N ASN A 105 -21.19 1.18 -0.34
CA ASN A 105 -21.54 1.53 -1.72
C ASN A 105 -21.80 0.29 -2.60
N TYR A 106 -21.12 -0.82 -2.33
CA TYR A 106 -21.12 -2.00 -3.19
C TYR A 106 -21.81 -3.25 -2.59
N GLN A 107 -22.25 -3.19 -1.33
CA GLN A 107 -22.89 -4.32 -0.63
C GLN A 107 -24.05 -4.95 -1.41
N ASN A 108 -24.90 -4.11 -2.01
CA ASN A 108 -26.13 -4.56 -2.68
C ASN A 108 -25.95 -4.93 -4.16
N ASN A 109 -24.73 -4.82 -4.72
CA ASN A 109 -24.49 -5.10 -6.14
C ASN A 109 -23.30 -6.03 -6.38
N TYR A 110 -22.08 -5.58 -6.12
CA TYR A 110 -20.84 -6.27 -6.43
C TYR A 110 -20.51 -7.30 -5.37
N TYR A 111 -20.83 -7.04 -4.10
CA TYR A 111 -20.53 -7.95 -2.99
C TYR A 111 -21.61 -8.98 -2.76
N HIS A 112 -22.85 -8.71 -3.18
CA HIS A 112 -23.96 -9.66 -3.06
C HIS A 112 -23.61 -11.02 -3.69
N ARG A 113 -23.54 -12.06 -2.83
CA ARG A 113 -23.15 -13.45 -3.17
C ARG A 113 -21.75 -13.62 -3.78
N ARG A 114 -20.85 -12.65 -3.63
CA ARG A 114 -19.47 -12.73 -4.18
C ARG A 114 -18.37 -12.69 -3.13
N ILE A 115 -18.66 -12.13 -1.96
CA ILE A 115 -17.80 -12.17 -0.78
C ILE A 115 -18.59 -12.78 0.39
N GLU A 116 -17.91 -13.34 1.38
CA GLU A 116 -18.51 -14.14 2.45
C GLU A 116 -19.61 -13.37 3.18
N HIS A 117 -19.30 -12.12 3.54
CA HIS A 117 -20.22 -11.27 4.30
C HIS A 117 -21.12 -10.39 3.41
N GLY A 118 -21.10 -10.57 2.09
CA GLY A 118 -21.80 -9.69 1.14
C GLY A 118 -23.33 -9.82 1.14
N ASN A 119 -23.87 -10.87 1.77
CA ASN A 119 -25.32 -11.07 1.90
C ASN A 119 -25.87 -10.69 3.29
N MET A 120 -24.99 -10.38 4.25
CA MET A 120 -25.43 -10.08 5.61
C MET A 120 -25.95 -8.65 5.69
N PRO A 121 -27.08 -8.42 6.38
CA PRO A 121 -27.61 -7.07 6.57
C PRO A 121 -26.61 -6.22 7.36
N ALA A 122 -26.55 -4.93 7.04
CA ALA A 122 -25.56 -4.02 7.61
C ALA A 122 -25.54 -3.99 9.15
N SER A 123 -26.70 -4.18 9.79
CA SER A 123 -26.82 -4.17 11.25
C SER A 123 -26.04 -5.28 11.95
N ASN A 124 -25.80 -6.40 11.28
CA ASN A 124 -25.17 -7.59 11.85
C ASN A 124 -23.97 -8.05 11.01
N ASN A 125 -23.40 -7.17 10.20
CA ASN A 125 -22.32 -7.53 9.30
C ASN A 125 -20.97 -7.44 10.05
N PRO A 126 -20.27 -8.57 10.30
CA PRO A 126 -19.03 -8.55 11.07
C PRO A 126 -17.92 -7.76 10.38
N LEU A 127 -17.94 -7.64 9.05
CA LEU A 127 -17.00 -6.81 8.31
C LEU A 127 -17.24 -5.32 8.58
N ILE A 128 -18.50 -4.87 8.67
CA ILE A 128 -18.82 -3.49 9.07
C ILE A 128 -18.34 -3.23 10.49
N CYS A 129 -18.63 -4.13 11.44
CA CYS A 129 -18.18 -4.01 12.82
C CYS A 129 -16.65 -3.90 12.91
N SER A 130 -15.94 -4.79 12.20
CA SER A 130 -14.48 -4.77 12.11
C SER A 130 -13.96 -3.43 11.58
N LEU A 131 -14.53 -2.90 10.49
CA LEU A 131 -14.08 -1.66 9.85
C LEU A 131 -14.39 -0.41 10.69
N GLN A 132 -15.46 -0.43 11.49
CA GLN A 132 -15.82 0.65 12.40
C GLN A 132 -14.97 0.67 13.67
N ASP A 133 -14.51 -0.48 14.15
CA ASP A 133 -13.69 -0.55 15.37
C ASP A 133 -12.31 0.11 15.14
N LYS A 134 -12.02 1.20 15.85
CA LYS A 134 -10.72 1.90 15.78
C LYS A 134 -9.89 1.73 17.06
N HIS A 135 -10.10 0.67 17.83
CA HIS A 135 -9.25 0.39 19.00
C HIS A 135 -7.86 -0.11 18.58
N SER A 136 -6.88 0.20 19.43
CA SER A 136 -5.54 -0.38 19.42
C SER A 136 -5.16 -0.66 20.87
N PRO A 137 -4.95 -1.93 21.28
CA PRO A 137 -5.04 -3.13 20.45
C PRO A 137 -6.47 -3.47 20.00
N LEU A 138 -6.58 -4.07 18.81
CA LEU A 138 -7.83 -4.48 18.19
C LEU A 138 -8.17 -5.93 18.60
N PRO A 139 -9.43 -6.23 18.97
CA PRO A 139 -9.81 -7.60 19.33
C PRO A 139 -9.83 -8.52 18.10
N GLN A 140 -9.53 -9.82 18.32
CA GLN A 140 -9.28 -10.79 17.25
C GLN A 140 -10.42 -10.92 16.23
N GLN A 141 -11.67 -10.85 16.68
CA GLN A 141 -12.83 -10.91 15.80
C GLN A 141 -12.92 -9.75 14.79
N HIS A 142 -12.14 -8.68 15.02
CA HIS A 142 -12.11 -7.50 14.15
C HIS A 142 -10.81 -7.40 13.35
N TRP A 143 -9.91 -8.38 13.46
CA TRP A 143 -8.67 -8.40 12.68
C TRP A 143 -8.93 -8.43 11.18
N PHE A 144 -7.92 -7.99 10.43
CA PHE A 144 -7.92 -8.06 8.96
C PHE A 144 -8.03 -9.53 8.52
N GLY A 145 -9.01 -9.85 7.68
CA GLY A 145 -9.21 -11.19 7.13
C GLY A 145 -8.39 -11.43 5.85
N THR A 146 -8.38 -12.67 5.36
CA THR A 146 -7.57 -13.07 4.18
C THR A 146 -8.38 -13.24 2.89
N ILE A 147 -9.71 -13.14 2.97
CA ILE A 147 -10.61 -13.30 1.81
C ILE A 147 -11.32 -11.98 1.51
N ASP A 148 -12.24 -11.55 2.38
CA ASP A 148 -13.07 -10.37 2.12
C ASP A 148 -12.28 -9.05 2.17
N HIS A 149 -11.32 -8.93 3.09
CA HIS A 149 -10.56 -7.68 3.26
C HIS A 149 -9.61 -7.38 2.08
N PRO A 150 -8.80 -8.33 1.56
CA PRO A 150 -8.00 -8.09 0.37
C PRO A 150 -8.84 -7.72 -0.86
N GLN A 151 -10.02 -8.33 -1.01
CA GLN A 151 -10.95 -7.95 -2.08
C GLN A 151 -11.43 -6.50 -1.90
N LEU A 152 -11.84 -6.15 -0.68
CA LEU A 152 -12.31 -4.80 -0.38
C LEU A 152 -11.20 -3.76 -0.59
N VAL A 153 -9.96 -4.05 -0.18
CA VAL A 153 -8.79 -3.20 -0.49
C VAL A 153 -8.63 -3.02 -2.00
N ALA A 154 -8.75 -4.11 -2.77
CA ALA A 154 -8.60 -4.03 -4.22
C ALA A 154 -9.62 -3.07 -4.84
N ASP A 155 -10.88 -3.17 -4.44
CA ASP A 155 -11.94 -2.24 -4.88
C ASP A 155 -11.71 -0.81 -4.38
N THR A 156 -11.38 -0.63 -3.11
CA THR A 156 -11.21 0.69 -2.47
C THR A 156 -10.11 1.51 -3.13
N PHE A 157 -9.02 0.85 -3.54
CA PHE A 157 -7.86 1.53 -4.13
C PHE A 157 -7.69 1.26 -5.63
N SER A 158 -8.66 0.60 -6.26
CA SER A 158 -8.62 0.22 -7.70
C SER A 158 -7.30 -0.45 -8.11
N ARG A 159 -6.70 -1.20 -7.20
CA ARG A 159 -5.36 -1.79 -7.35
C ARG A 159 -5.40 -3.24 -6.94
N ALA A 160 -4.80 -4.12 -7.73
CA ALA A 160 -4.78 -5.53 -7.39
C ALA A 160 -4.04 -5.79 -6.06
N VAL A 161 -4.42 -6.84 -5.35
CA VAL A 161 -3.82 -7.25 -4.06
C VAL A 161 -3.46 -8.72 -4.14
N THR A 162 -2.26 -9.09 -3.70
CA THR A 162 -1.83 -10.49 -3.62
C THR A 162 -1.61 -10.87 -2.17
N VAL A 163 -2.19 -11.99 -1.77
CA VAL A 163 -1.99 -12.58 -0.44
C VAL A 163 -1.09 -13.79 -0.58
N TYR A 164 0.04 -13.75 0.11
CA TYR A 164 0.92 -14.90 0.28
C TYR A 164 0.86 -15.43 1.70
N TRP A 165 1.10 -16.73 1.86
CA TRP A 165 1.03 -17.40 3.15
C TRP A 165 2.39 -17.95 3.55
N ASN A 166 2.93 -17.51 4.70
CA ASN A 166 4.11 -18.16 5.27
C ASN A 166 3.76 -19.45 6.03
N THR A 167 2.48 -19.71 6.29
CA THR A 167 1.99 -20.99 6.79
C THR A 167 1.20 -21.67 5.68
N PRO A 168 1.53 -22.92 5.27
CA PRO A 168 0.82 -23.60 4.21
C PRO A 168 -0.68 -23.72 4.52
N ILE A 169 -1.52 -23.40 3.53
CA ILE A 169 -2.98 -23.58 3.60
C ILE A 169 -3.51 -24.21 2.31
N GLU A 170 -4.68 -24.84 2.38
CA GLU A 170 -5.26 -25.56 1.24
C GLU A 170 -5.63 -24.66 0.05
N THR A 171 -6.09 -23.42 0.28
CA THR A 171 -6.47 -22.52 -0.82
C THR A 171 -5.28 -21.87 -1.51
N GLY A 172 -4.10 -21.88 -0.89
CA GLY A 172 -2.87 -21.26 -1.41
C GLY A 172 -2.93 -19.74 -1.57
N ASP A 173 -1.92 -19.21 -2.24
CA ASP A 173 -1.79 -17.78 -2.53
C ASP A 173 -2.85 -17.31 -3.54
N CYS A 174 -3.33 -16.08 -3.37
CA CYS A 174 -4.43 -15.55 -4.15
C CYS A 174 -4.17 -14.13 -4.65
N LEU A 175 -4.61 -13.86 -5.88
CA LEU A 175 -4.69 -12.52 -6.47
C LEU A 175 -6.14 -12.02 -6.43
N PHE A 176 -6.32 -10.82 -5.91
CA PHE A 176 -7.58 -10.09 -5.81
C PHE A 176 -7.52 -8.91 -6.77
N VAL A 177 -8.57 -8.75 -7.57
CA VAL A 177 -8.70 -7.68 -8.56
C VAL A 177 -9.99 -6.92 -8.31
N PRO A 178 -10.06 -5.62 -8.61
CA PRO A 178 -11.28 -4.85 -8.40
C PRO A 178 -12.46 -5.42 -9.19
N PHE A 179 -13.64 -5.42 -8.58
CA PHE A 179 -14.92 -5.87 -9.14
C PHE A 179 -15.59 -4.77 -9.97
N ALA A 180 -15.44 -3.52 -9.52
CA ALA A 180 -16.13 -2.36 -10.07
C ALA A 180 -15.32 -1.65 -11.15
N THR A 181 -13.99 -1.74 -11.10
CA THR A 181 -13.06 -1.00 -11.96
C THR A 181 -12.06 -1.94 -12.63
N LEU A 182 -11.40 -1.47 -13.69
CA LEU A 182 -10.20 -2.14 -14.17
C LEU A 182 -9.07 -1.90 -13.16
N PRO A 183 -8.25 -2.91 -12.83
CA PRO A 183 -7.08 -2.69 -11.99
C PRO A 183 -6.17 -1.66 -12.66
N GLU A 184 -5.71 -0.68 -11.87
CA GLU A 184 -4.68 0.24 -12.30
C GLU A 184 -3.45 -0.52 -12.81
N LYS A 185 -2.75 0.07 -13.80
CA LYS A 185 -1.54 -0.52 -14.38
C LYS A 185 -0.30 -0.34 -13.50
N VAL A 186 -0.45 -0.69 -12.23
CA VAL A 186 0.57 -0.62 -11.20
C VAL A 186 0.72 -1.99 -10.54
N GLU A 187 1.89 -2.23 -9.95
CA GLU A 187 2.20 -3.46 -9.26
C GLU A 187 1.16 -3.78 -8.15
N PRO A 188 0.67 -5.02 -8.02
CA PRO A 188 -0.21 -5.41 -6.93
C PRO A 188 0.35 -5.07 -5.54
N ILE A 189 -0.54 -4.78 -4.58
CA ILE A 189 -0.17 -4.69 -3.17
C ILE A 189 0.14 -6.09 -2.67
N ILE A 190 1.34 -6.33 -2.17
CA ILE A 190 1.77 -7.65 -1.71
C ILE A 190 1.66 -7.71 -0.19
N ILE A 191 0.69 -8.48 0.31
CA ILE A 191 0.58 -8.78 1.74
C ILE A 191 0.95 -10.23 2.01
N ILE A 192 1.67 -10.46 3.09
CA ILE A 192 2.07 -11.79 3.55
C ILE A 192 1.42 -12.00 4.92
N LEU A 193 0.70 -13.11 5.09
CA LEU A 193 0.28 -13.56 6.40
C LEU A 193 1.34 -14.50 6.99
N ASP A 194 1.96 -14.07 8.08
CA ASP A 194 2.87 -14.88 8.88
C ASP A 194 2.24 -15.23 10.24
N ILE A 195 1.78 -16.47 10.37
CA ILE A 195 1.01 -16.98 11.51
C ILE A 195 -0.27 -16.14 11.72
N ASN A 196 -0.18 -15.06 12.50
CA ASN A 196 -1.27 -14.14 12.85
C ASN A 196 -0.90 -12.67 12.62
N HIS A 197 0.16 -12.40 11.88
CA HIS A 197 0.67 -11.04 11.63
C HIS A 197 0.79 -10.77 10.14
N PHE A 198 0.19 -9.67 9.68
CA PHE A 198 0.30 -9.24 8.29
C PHE A 198 1.55 -8.38 8.09
N LEU A 199 2.27 -8.71 7.02
CA LEU A 199 3.45 -7.99 6.57
C LEU A 199 3.16 -7.39 5.18
N LEU A 200 3.75 -6.22 4.90
CA LEU A 200 3.77 -5.65 3.55
C LEU A 200 5.08 -6.04 2.88
N ALA A 201 5.03 -6.56 1.66
CA ALA A 201 6.21 -6.79 0.84
C ALA A 201 6.26 -5.85 -0.35
N LYS A 202 7.47 -5.51 -0.77
CA LYS A 202 7.75 -4.91 -2.07
C LYS A 202 8.53 -5.89 -2.91
N ARG A 203 8.27 -5.90 -4.21
CA ARG A 203 9.00 -6.75 -5.15
C ARG A 203 10.28 -6.06 -5.63
N LYS A 204 11.23 -6.86 -6.10
CA LYS A 204 12.30 -6.43 -7.01
C LYS A 204 11.76 -6.47 -8.43
N ASN A 205 12.01 -5.40 -9.19
CA ASN A 205 11.69 -5.39 -10.61
C ASN A 205 12.57 -6.44 -11.33
N THR A 206 11.97 -7.59 -11.59
CA THR A 206 12.59 -8.76 -12.19
C THR A 206 11.71 -9.20 -13.34
N GLN A 207 12.34 -9.53 -14.49
CA GLN A 207 11.63 -10.04 -15.65
C GLN A 207 10.97 -11.39 -15.32
N ASN A 208 9.86 -11.69 -16.00
CA ASN A 208 9.15 -12.97 -15.95
C ASN A 208 8.63 -13.35 -14.55
N PHE A 209 7.99 -12.40 -13.86
CA PHE A 209 7.31 -12.69 -12.61
C PHE A 209 5.88 -13.19 -12.90
N CYS A 210 5.47 -14.26 -12.22
CA CYS A 210 4.09 -14.75 -12.31
C CYS A 210 3.34 -14.48 -11.02
N TRP A 211 2.21 -13.78 -11.09
CA TRP A 211 1.33 -13.58 -9.93
C TRP A 211 0.57 -14.86 -9.57
N PRO A 212 0.11 -14.98 -8.31
CA PRO A 212 -0.80 -16.03 -7.92
C PRO A 212 -2.06 -16.02 -8.79
N LYS A 213 -2.76 -17.16 -8.82
CA LYS A 213 -4.03 -17.26 -9.54
C LYS A 213 -5.04 -16.29 -8.95
N ILE A 214 -5.88 -15.71 -9.81
CA ILE A 214 -7.03 -14.93 -9.36
C ILE A 214 -7.90 -15.82 -8.48
N ASN A 215 -8.36 -15.26 -7.35
CA ASN A 215 -9.23 -15.95 -6.42
C ASN A 215 -10.40 -16.64 -7.18
N PRO A 216 -10.59 -17.96 -7.02
CA PRO A 216 -11.55 -18.73 -7.82
C PRO A 216 -13.01 -18.30 -7.64
N PHE A 217 -13.35 -17.61 -6.54
CA PHE A 217 -14.68 -17.04 -6.33
C PHE A 217 -14.98 -15.86 -7.29
N HIS A 218 -13.98 -15.38 -8.04
CA HIS A 218 -14.08 -14.21 -8.91
C HIS A 218 -14.27 -14.54 -10.41
N LYS A 219 -14.70 -15.78 -10.75
CA LYS A 219 -14.94 -16.23 -12.14
C LYS A 219 -15.76 -15.27 -13.01
N ARG A 220 -16.75 -14.58 -12.43
CA ARG A 220 -17.58 -13.60 -13.16
C ARG A 220 -16.81 -12.36 -13.62
N ILE A 221 -15.73 -12.01 -12.94
CA ILE A 221 -14.91 -10.82 -13.23
C ILE A 221 -13.91 -11.15 -14.32
N ILE A 222 -13.34 -12.35 -14.22
CA ILE A 222 -12.53 -12.94 -15.29
C ILE A 222 -13.29 -12.84 -16.62
N GLN A 223 -14.56 -13.24 -16.62
CA GLN A 223 -15.43 -13.15 -17.79
C GLN A 223 -15.80 -11.71 -18.17
N LYS A 224 -16.27 -10.88 -17.21
CA LYS A 224 -16.78 -9.53 -17.47
C LYS A 224 -15.74 -8.60 -18.07
N HIS A 225 -14.50 -8.66 -17.59
CA HIS A 225 -13.44 -7.77 -18.04
C HIS A 225 -12.54 -8.41 -19.10
N GLY A 226 -12.91 -9.58 -19.62
CA GLY A 226 -12.10 -10.32 -20.59
C GLY A 226 -10.69 -10.60 -20.05
N LEU A 227 -10.60 -10.85 -18.75
CA LEU A 227 -9.31 -11.01 -18.08
C LEU A 227 -8.76 -12.40 -18.42
N GLU A 228 -7.84 -12.51 -19.37
CA GLU A 228 -6.99 -13.71 -19.48
C GLU A 228 -6.09 -13.82 -18.25
N ASP A 229 -5.74 -15.02 -17.78
CA ASP A 229 -4.98 -15.29 -16.55
C ASP A 229 -3.90 -14.21 -16.25
N TYR A 230 -4.20 -13.30 -15.30
CA TYR A 230 -3.31 -12.19 -14.89
C TYR A 230 -2.11 -12.70 -14.08
N SER A 231 -1.92 -14.02 -13.98
CA SER A 231 -0.64 -14.60 -13.60
C SER A 231 0.51 -14.01 -14.42
N LEU A 232 0.26 -13.52 -15.65
CA LEU A 232 1.26 -12.93 -16.54
C LEU A 232 1.30 -11.39 -16.60
N MET A 233 0.54 -10.66 -15.78
CA MET A 233 0.62 -9.20 -15.81
C MET A 233 1.89 -8.66 -15.12
N TYR A 234 2.67 -7.88 -15.86
CA TYR A 234 3.86 -7.10 -15.45
C TYR A 234 5.21 -7.84 -15.41
#